data_AF-A0A7S0HNJ8-F1
#
_entry.id   AF-A0A7S0HNJ8-F1
#
_cell.length_a   1.000
_cell.length_b   1.000
_cell.length_c   1.000
_cell.angle_alpha   90.00
_cell.angle_beta   90.00
_cell.angle_gamma   90.00
#
_symmetry.space_group_name_H-M   'P 1'
#
loop_
_entity.id
_entity.type
_entity.pdbx_description
1 polymer ?
#
loop_
_entity_poly.entity_id
_entity_poly.type
_entity_poly.pdbx_seq_one_letter_code
_entity_poly.pdbx_strand_id
1 'polypeptide(L)'
;VGFTSEQDLTNKVAALYQRLDVDDSGAVDLQELNEGLRKLNLSRAVALSPDDYELITQGGALLDEDGELGPEGFETMIRTQLGQFVRRKVVNAMTSVEDENLQQLFFAVKMLISFVDQMEKKSLSSQKQSKTRKQILNKLFKSSMCTSFADWKSAVFEQGDKD
;
A
#
# COMPACT_ATOMS: atom_id res chain seq x y z
N VAL A 1 4.52 14.14 -19.74
CA VAL A 1 5.25 15.10 -18.90
C VAL A 1 5.98 14.30 -17.83
N GLY A 2 7.32 14.30 -17.84
CA GLY A 2 8.13 13.63 -16.81
C GLY A 2 8.26 14.49 -15.54
N PHE A 3 8.91 13.97 -14.51
CA PHE A 3 9.34 14.75 -13.35
C PHE A 3 10.85 15.02 -13.45
N THR A 4 11.31 16.12 -12.87
CA THR A 4 12.71 16.59 -12.99
C THR A 4 13.51 16.53 -11.69
N SER A 5 12.82 16.36 -10.56
CA SER A 5 13.41 16.23 -9.23
C SER A 5 12.48 15.46 -8.30
N GLU A 6 12.99 15.02 -7.15
CA GLU A 6 12.18 14.39 -6.10
C GLU A 6 11.06 15.30 -5.59
N GLN A 7 11.34 16.59 -5.44
CA GLN A 7 10.34 17.57 -5.01
C GLN A 7 9.24 17.76 -6.07
N ASP A 8 9.61 17.80 -7.35
CA ASP A 8 8.62 17.88 -8.44
C ASP A 8 7.74 16.63 -8.48
N LEU A 9 8.30 15.44 -8.22
CA LEU A 9 7.52 14.22 -8.10
C LEU A 9 6.53 14.28 -6.92
N THR A 10 6.99 14.67 -5.72
CA THR A 10 6.12 14.85 -4.54
C THR A 10 4.98 15.83 -4.83
N ASN A 11 5.30 16.99 -5.43
CA ASN A 11 4.29 17.98 -5.78
C ASN A 11 3.25 17.45 -6.78
N LYS A 12 3.69 16.68 -7.79
CA LYS A 12 2.78 16.06 -8.77
C LYS A 12 1.90 14.99 -8.13
N VAL A 13 2.44 14.21 -7.19
CA VAL A 13 1.69 13.19 -6.46
C VAL A 13 0.64 13.84 -5.56
N ALA A 14 1.00 14.91 -4.84
CA ALA A 14 0.05 15.67 -4.02
C ALA A 14 -1.07 16.30 -4.87
N ALA A 15 -0.74 16.87 -6.04
CA ALA A 15 -1.75 17.40 -6.96
C ALA A 15 -2.65 16.31 -7.56
N LEU A 16 -2.11 15.10 -7.77
CA LEU A 16 -2.91 13.95 -8.17
C LEU A 16 -3.86 13.54 -7.04
N TYR A 17 -3.36 13.44 -5.81
CA TYR A 17 -4.15 13.08 -4.63
C TYR A 17 -5.36 14.02 -4.45
N GLN A 18 -5.14 15.33 -4.48
CA GLN A 18 -6.20 16.35 -4.39
C GLN A 18 -7.25 16.27 -5.50
N ARG A 19 -6.93 15.60 -6.62
CA ARG A 19 -7.87 15.41 -7.73
C ARG A 19 -8.66 14.10 -7.58
N LEU A 20 -8.18 13.16 -6.77
CA LEU A 20 -8.79 11.87 -6.49
C LEU A 20 -9.73 11.94 -5.28
N ASP A 21 -9.34 12.66 -4.24
CA ASP A 21 -10.19 13.02 -3.08
C ASP A 21 -11.30 13.96 -3.58
N VAL A 22 -12.47 13.40 -3.90
CA VAL A 22 -13.56 14.14 -4.56
C VAL A 22 -14.50 14.76 -3.53
N ASP A 23 -14.58 14.16 -2.34
CA ASP A 23 -15.44 14.62 -1.25
C ASP A 23 -14.73 15.52 -0.23
N ASP A 24 -13.44 15.82 -0.46
CA ASP A 24 -12.57 16.60 0.44
C ASP A 24 -12.51 15.98 1.85
N SER A 25 -12.64 14.65 1.95
CA SER A 25 -12.53 13.92 3.22
C SER A 25 -11.10 13.96 3.78
N GLY A 26 -10.10 14.19 2.91
CA GLY A 26 -8.69 14.11 3.26
C GLY A 26 -8.16 12.68 3.26
N ALA A 27 -8.92 11.74 2.70
CA ALA A 27 -8.53 10.37 2.46
C ALA A 27 -8.95 9.94 1.04
N VAL A 28 -8.47 8.80 0.55
CA VAL A 28 -8.91 8.24 -0.74
C VAL A 28 -9.30 6.80 -0.55
N ASP A 29 -10.56 6.46 -0.86
CA ASP A 29 -11.02 5.07 -0.86
C ASP A 29 -10.88 4.38 -2.23
N LEU A 30 -11.27 3.11 -2.31
CA LEU A 30 -11.24 2.34 -3.57
C LEU A 30 -12.16 2.94 -4.65
N GLN A 31 -13.32 3.45 -4.27
CA GLN A 31 -14.28 4.01 -5.21
C GLN A 31 -13.71 5.30 -5.81
N GLU A 32 -13.23 6.21 -4.98
CA GLU A 32 -12.60 7.47 -5.38
C GLU A 32 -11.36 7.24 -6.24
N LEU A 33 -10.52 6.28 -5.87
CA LEU A 33 -9.36 5.89 -6.67
C LEU A 33 -9.78 5.41 -8.06
N ASN A 34 -10.80 4.54 -8.16
CA ASN A 34 -11.32 4.06 -9.44
C ASN A 34 -11.97 5.16 -10.28
N GLU A 35 -12.77 6.02 -9.66
CA GLU A 35 -13.38 7.16 -10.32
C GLU A 35 -12.33 8.13 -10.86
N GLY A 36 -11.31 8.39 -10.06
CA GLY A 36 -10.19 9.22 -10.43
C GLY A 36 -9.34 8.63 -11.54
N LEU A 37 -9.03 7.33 -11.50
CA LEU A 37 -8.36 6.62 -12.61
C LEU A 37 -9.17 6.70 -13.91
N ARG A 38 -10.50 6.61 -13.84
CA ARG A 38 -11.39 6.79 -15.00
C ARG A 38 -11.30 8.19 -15.59
N LYS A 39 -11.11 9.22 -14.76
CA LYS A 39 -10.96 10.63 -15.18
C LYS A 39 -9.59 10.94 -15.82
N LEU A 40 -8.60 10.03 -15.75
CA LEU A 40 -7.24 10.27 -16.26
C LEU A 40 -7.06 10.05 -17.77
N ASN A 41 -8.12 9.77 -18.54
CA ASN A 41 -8.08 9.55 -19.99
C ASN A 41 -6.93 8.62 -20.43
N LEU A 42 -6.73 7.54 -19.66
CA LEU A 42 -5.71 6.54 -19.95
C LEU A 42 -6.08 5.80 -21.25
N SER A 43 -5.06 5.33 -21.98
CA SER A 43 -5.24 4.57 -23.22
C SER A 43 -6.06 3.27 -23.04
N ARG A 44 -6.16 2.79 -21.80
CA ARG A 44 -7.02 1.68 -21.40
C ARG A 44 -7.69 2.03 -20.09
N ALA A 45 -8.99 1.76 -19.99
CA ALA A 45 -9.71 1.89 -18.74
C ALA A 45 -9.11 0.94 -17.70
N VAL A 46 -8.78 1.49 -16.53
CA VAL A 46 -8.28 0.73 -15.38
C VAL A 46 -9.38 0.76 -14.33
N ALA A 47 -9.75 -0.43 -13.85
CA ALA A 47 -10.63 -0.61 -12.70
C ALA A 47 -9.95 -1.60 -11.77
N LEU A 48 -9.72 -1.17 -10.54
CA LEU A 48 -9.13 -1.94 -9.47
C LEU A 48 -10.22 -2.71 -8.74
N SER A 49 -10.00 -4.00 -8.53
CA SER A 49 -10.78 -4.81 -7.62
C SER A 49 -10.39 -4.55 -6.16
N PRO A 50 -11.17 -5.02 -5.17
CA PRO A 50 -10.77 -4.98 -3.76
C PRO A 50 -9.42 -5.66 -3.51
N ASP A 51 -9.16 -6.79 -4.19
CA ASP A 51 -7.89 -7.52 -4.06
C ASP A 51 -6.72 -6.69 -4.64
N ASP A 52 -6.94 -5.98 -5.75
CA ASP A 52 -5.94 -5.05 -6.29
C ASP A 52 -5.66 -3.91 -5.31
N TYR A 53 -6.71 -3.37 -4.68
CA TYR A 53 -6.59 -2.31 -3.69
C TYR A 53 -5.79 -2.76 -2.46
N GLU A 54 -6.11 -3.95 -1.92
CA GLU A 54 -5.37 -4.55 -0.82
C GLU A 54 -3.89 -4.74 -1.21
N LEU A 55 -3.62 -5.23 -2.42
CA LEU A 55 -2.27 -5.43 -2.91
C LEU A 55 -1.47 -4.12 -3.00
N ILE A 56 -2.04 -3.07 -3.59
CA ILE A 56 -1.33 -1.79 -3.76
C ILE A 56 -1.20 -1.02 -2.44
N THR A 57 -2.11 -1.22 -1.49
CA THR A 57 -2.05 -0.67 -0.11
C THR A 57 -1.25 -1.55 0.85
N GLN A 58 -0.62 -2.62 0.35
CA GLN A 58 0.25 -3.55 1.09
C GLN A 58 -0.47 -4.25 2.26
N GLY A 59 -1.69 -4.73 2.03
CA GLY A 59 -2.51 -5.38 3.06
C GLY A 59 -2.97 -4.40 4.14
N GLY A 60 -3.22 -3.15 3.74
CA GLY A 60 -3.61 -2.06 4.64
C GLY A 60 -2.46 -1.41 5.42
N ALA A 61 -1.21 -1.75 5.16
CA ALA A 61 -0.06 -1.14 5.85
C ALA A 61 0.15 0.34 5.52
N LEU A 62 -0.45 0.82 4.41
CA LEU A 62 -0.43 2.22 4.00
C LEU A 62 -1.70 2.98 4.41
N LEU A 63 -2.64 2.31 5.07
CA LEU A 63 -3.89 2.90 5.52
C LEU A 63 -3.73 3.42 6.95
N ASP A 64 -4.56 4.39 7.31
CA ASP A 64 -4.65 4.94 8.66
C ASP A 64 -5.49 4.04 9.61
N GLU A 65 -5.87 4.59 10.76
CA GLU A 65 -6.65 3.86 11.78
C GLU A 65 -8.08 3.55 11.34
N ASP A 66 -8.62 4.34 10.41
CA ASP A 66 -9.98 4.20 9.86
C ASP A 66 -10.01 3.32 8.60
N GLY A 67 -8.83 2.92 8.11
CA GLY A 67 -8.69 2.06 6.94
C GLY A 67 -8.69 2.84 5.63
N GLU A 68 -8.37 4.13 5.68
CA GLU A 68 -8.40 5.02 4.54
C GLU A 68 -6.98 5.40 4.10
N LEU A 69 -6.83 5.79 2.83
CA LEU A 69 -5.52 6.10 2.25
C LEU A 69 -5.25 7.60 2.33
N GLY A 70 -4.61 8.03 3.42
CA GLY A 70 -4.16 9.42 3.58
C GLY A 70 -3.02 9.83 2.63
N PRO A 71 -2.62 11.11 2.63
CA PRO A 71 -1.64 11.66 1.67
C PRO A 71 -0.28 10.95 1.69
N GLU A 72 0.26 10.64 2.88
CA GLU A 72 1.56 9.97 3.02
C GLU A 72 1.51 8.52 2.53
N GLY A 73 0.42 7.81 2.85
CA GLY A 73 0.16 6.45 2.38
C GLY A 73 0.02 6.41 0.87
N PHE A 74 -0.73 7.36 0.31
CA PHE A 74 -0.90 7.51 -1.13
C PHE A 74 0.43 7.81 -1.85
N GLU A 75 1.24 8.73 -1.32
CA GLU A 75 2.55 9.03 -1.92
C GLU A 75 3.45 7.79 -1.92
N THR A 76 3.50 7.08 -0.79
CA THR A 76 4.26 5.84 -0.67
C THR A 76 3.77 4.78 -1.66
N MET A 77 2.44 4.65 -1.82
CA MET A 77 1.83 3.75 -2.79
C MET A 77 2.27 4.10 -4.21
N ILE A 78 2.12 5.35 -4.64
CA ILE A 78 2.49 5.78 -6.01
C ILE A 78 3.98 5.58 -6.27
N ARG A 79 4.86 5.93 -5.32
CA ARG A 79 6.30 5.71 -5.44
C ARG A 79 6.65 4.23 -5.58
N THR A 80 5.96 3.37 -4.81
CA THR A 80 6.12 1.91 -4.91
C THR A 80 5.72 1.42 -6.31
N GLN A 81 4.55 1.85 -6.82
CA GLN A 81 4.07 1.46 -8.15
C GLN A 81 4.98 1.97 -9.27
N LEU A 82 5.51 3.19 -9.15
CA LEU A 82 6.47 3.75 -10.09
C LEU A 82 7.77 2.94 -10.12
N GLY A 83 8.31 2.58 -8.96
CA GLY A 83 9.47 1.71 -8.85
C GLY A 83 9.25 0.35 -9.50
N GLN A 84 8.10 -0.29 -9.26
CA GLN A 84 7.73 -1.54 -9.93
C GLN A 84 7.61 -1.38 -11.45
N PHE A 85 7.06 -0.26 -11.93
CA PHE A 85 6.97 0.03 -13.35
C PHE A 85 8.35 0.14 -14.00
N VAL A 86 9.29 0.88 -13.39
CA VAL A 86 10.66 1.00 -13.89
C VAL A 86 11.34 -0.37 -13.95
N ARG A 87 11.19 -1.21 -12.93
CA ARG A 87 11.72 -2.59 -12.94
C ARG A 87 11.21 -3.40 -14.12
N ARG A 88 9.88 -3.37 -14.35
CA ARG A 88 9.27 -4.06 -15.50
C ARG A 88 9.83 -3.55 -16.82
N LYS A 89 10.05 -2.23 -16.95
CA LYS A 89 10.65 -1.63 -18.16
C LYS A 89 12.09 -2.08 -18.37
N VAL A 90 12.92 -2.12 -17.34
CA VAL A 90 14.30 -2.62 -17.43
C VAL A 90 14.33 -4.10 -17.84
N VAL A 91 13.49 -4.94 -17.23
CA VAL A 91 13.42 -6.38 -17.57
C VAL A 91 12.96 -6.58 -19.00
N ASN A 92 11.92 -5.86 -19.45
CA ASN A 92 11.44 -5.98 -20.83
C ASN A 92 12.46 -5.45 -21.85
N ALA A 93 13.23 -4.42 -21.50
CA ALA A 93 14.32 -3.95 -22.36
C ALA A 93 15.41 -5.03 -22.49
N MET A 94 15.80 -5.66 -21.37
CA MET A 94 16.80 -6.74 -21.36
C MET A 94 16.42 -7.94 -22.25
N THR A 95 15.13 -8.26 -22.38
CA THR A 95 14.65 -9.36 -23.25
C THR A 95 14.50 -8.97 -24.71
N SER A 96 14.49 -7.67 -25.02
CA SER A 96 14.21 -7.16 -26.37
C SER A 96 15.47 -6.68 -27.11
N VAL A 97 16.61 -6.64 -26.43
CA VAL A 97 17.88 -6.13 -26.96
C VAL A 97 18.72 -7.29 -27.48
N GLU A 98 19.15 -7.18 -28.74
CA GLU A 98 19.99 -8.18 -29.41
C GLU A 98 21.49 -8.02 -29.10
N ASP A 99 21.92 -6.81 -28.76
CA ASP A 99 23.32 -6.50 -28.39
C ASP A 99 23.65 -7.08 -27.00
N GLU A 100 24.59 -8.03 -26.96
CA GLU A 100 25.01 -8.70 -25.73
C GLU A 100 25.61 -7.74 -24.69
N ASN A 101 26.35 -6.71 -25.10
CA ASN A 101 26.94 -5.74 -24.18
C ASN A 101 25.86 -4.90 -23.50
N LEU A 102 24.85 -4.48 -24.26
CA LEU A 102 23.69 -3.78 -23.70
C LEU A 102 22.86 -4.70 -22.80
N GLN A 103 22.70 -5.98 -23.16
CA GLN A 103 22.03 -6.95 -22.30
C GLN A 103 22.75 -7.13 -20.95
N GLN A 104 24.08 -7.23 -20.97
CA GLN A 104 24.91 -7.27 -19.76
C GLN A 104 24.77 -6.00 -18.93
N LEU A 105 24.69 -4.83 -19.57
CA LEU A 105 24.45 -3.56 -18.88
C LEU A 105 23.08 -3.53 -18.19
N PHE A 106 22.01 -3.93 -18.88
CA PHE A 106 20.68 -4.02 -18.26
C PHE A 106 20.64 -5.03 -17.11
N PHE A 107 21.37 -6.14 -17.22
CA PHE A 107 21.53 -7.09 -16.13
C PHE A 107 22.22 -6.45 -14.91
N ALA A 108 23.31 -5.71 -15.12
CA ALA A 108 23.97 -4.97 -14.04
C ALA A 108 23.02 -3.96 -13.37
N VAL A 109 22.26 -3.20 -14.16
CA VAL A 109 21.24 -2.27 -13.64
C VAL A 109 20.18 -2.99 -12.82
N LYS A 110 19.66 -4.12 -13.31
CA LYS A 110 18.69 -4.95 -12.58
C LYS A 110 19.25 -5.45 -11.24
N MET A 111 20.51 -5.84 -11.20
CA MET A 111 21.19 -6.29 -9.97
C MET A 111 21.34 -5.15 -8.97
N LEU A 112 21.73 -3.95 -9.42
CA LEU A 112 21.82 -2.75 -8.57
C LEU A 112 20.47 -2.37 -7.97
N ILE A 113 19.42 -2.35 -8.79
CA ILE A 113 18.04 -2.08 -8.36
C ILE A 113 17.61 -3.12 -7.31
N SER A 114 17.92 -4.40 -7.53
CA SER A 114 17.59 -5.48 -6.57
C SER A 114 18.38 -5.37 -5.26
N PHE A 115 19.61 -4.84 -5.32
CA PHE A 115 20.43 -4.61 -4.14
C PHE A 115 19.86 -3.48 -3.26
N VAL A 116 19.43 -2.37 -3.87
CA VAL A 116 18.78 -1.25 -3.17
C VAL A 116 17.54 -1.73 -2.42
N ASP A 117 16.69 -2.55 -3.04
CA ASP A 117 15.49 -3.10 -2.38
C ASP A 117 15.83 -3.94 -1.14
N GLN A 118 16.91 -4.71 -1.21
CA GLN A 118 17.34 -5.53 -0.07
C GLN A 118 17.81 -4.65 1.08
N MET A 119 18.41 -3.49 0.80
CA MET A 119 18.80 -2.52 1.82
C MET A 119 17.57 -1.91 2.49
N GLU A 120 16.57 -1.48 1.73
CA GLU A 120 15.33 -0.92 2.26
C GLU A 120 14.55 -1.93 3.12
N LYS A 121 14.44 -3.18 2.66
CA LYS A 121 13.78 -4.26 3.42
C LYS A 121 14.49 -4.54 4.75
N LYS A 122 15.83 -4.54 4.76
CA LYS A 122 16.61 -4.72 6.00
C LYS A 122 16.36 -3.56 6.97
N SER A 123 16.37 -2.31 6.47
CA SER A 123 16.06 -1.12 7.29
C SER A 123 14.69 -1.21 7.96
N LEU A 124 13.65 -1.56 7.20
CA LEU A 124 12.28 -1.70 7.72
C LEU A 124 12.14 -2.88 8.71
N SER A 125 12.86 -3.98 8.50
CA SER A 125 12.84 -5.13 9.42
C SER A 125 13.47 -4.82 10.79
N SER A 126 14.44 -3.90 10.83
CA SER A 126 15.04 -3.42 12.09
C SER A 126 14.12 -2.47 12.87
N GLN A 127 13.19 -1.77 12.21
CA GLN A 127 12.21 -0.89 12.88
C GLN A 127 10.92 -1.59 13.33
N LYS A 128 10.51 -2.71 12.70
CA LYS A 128 9.25 -3.42 13.00
C LYS A 128 9.18 -4.14 14.37
N GLN A 129 10.20 -4.02 15.24
CA GLN A 129 10.21 -4.65 16.57
C GLN A 129 9.60 -3.82 17.73
N SER A 130 9.02 -2.65 17.48
CA SER A 130 8.26 -1.91 18.51
C SER A 130 6.76 -1.95 18.23
N LYS A 131 6.11 -3.09 18.46
CA LYS A 131 4.65 -3.10 18.63
C LYS A 131 4.35 -2.55 20.02
N THR A 132 3.72 -1.39 20.10
CA THR A 132 3.35 -0.78 21.37
C THR A 132 2.40 -1.70 22.12
N ARG A 133 2.56 -1.83 23.45
CA ARG A 133 1.71 -2.69 24.31
C ARG A 133 0.21 -2.53 24.02
N LYS A 134 -0.23 -1.33 23.66
CA LYS A 134 -1.62 -1.02 23.25
C LYS A 134 -2.09 -1.83 22.04
N GLN A 135 -1.27 -2.00 20.99
CA GLN A 135 -1.64 -2.74 19.78
C GLN A 135 -1.78 -4.25 20.03
N ILE A 136 -0.95 -4.79 20.93
CA ILE A 136 -1.03 -6.20 21.36
C ILE A 136 -2.31 -6.41 22.19
N LEU A 137 -2.58 -5.51 23.14
CA LEU A 137 -3.79 -5.59 23.98
C LEU A 137 -5.06 -5.44 23.13
N ASN A 138 -5.10 -4.49 22.18
CA ASN A 138 -6.27 -4.28 21.34
C ASN A 138 -6.61 -5.52 20.48
N LYS A 139 -5.59 -6.23 19.97
CA LYS A 139 -5.81 -7.49 19.24
C LYS A 139 -6.27 -8.65 20.13
N LEU A 140 -5.82 -8.71 21.38
CA LEU A 140 -6.24 -9.74 22.32
C LEU A 140 -7.70 -9.54 22.76
N PHE A 141 -8.08 -8.29 23.07
CA PHE A 141 -9.40 -7.96 23.60
C PHE A 141 -10.49 -7.80 22.53
N LYS A 142 -10.14 -7.52 21.26
CA LYS A 142 -11.09 -7.49 20.13
C LYS A 142 -11.18 -8.82 19.36
N SER A 143 -10.43 -9.86 19.76
CA SER A 143 -10.53 -11.16 19.10
C SER A 143 -11.89 -11.80 19.39
N SER A 144 -12.46 -12.52 18.41
CA SER A 144 -13.79 -13.13 18.59
C SER A 144 -13.85 -14.12 19.76
N MET A 145 -12.70 -14.65 20.20
CA MET A 145 -12.61 -15.48 21.39
C MET A 145 -12.93 -14.73 22.69
N CYS A 146 -12.58 -13.44 22.80
CA CYS A 146 -12.85 -12.66 24.01
C CYS A 146 -14.34 -12.28 24.10
N THR A 147 -14.96 -11.93 22.97
CA THR A 147 -16.42 -11.73 22.87
C THR A 147 -17.18 -13.02 23.09
N SER A 148 -16.78 -14.14 22.45
CA SER A 148 -17.42 -15.44 22.66
C SER A 148 -17.26 -15.97 24.09
N PHE A 149 -16.16 -15.65 24.78
CA PHE A 149 -15.99 -15.99 26.20
C PHE A 149 -16.83 -15.11 27.11
N ALA A 150 -16.98 -13.81 26.81
CA ALA A 150 -17.88 -12.92 27.54
C ALA A 150 -19.34 -13.37 27.39
N ASP A 151 -19.76 -13.69 26.16
CA ASP A 151 -21.10 -14.19 25.86
C ASP A 151 -21.37 -15.53 26.56
N TRP A 152 -20.40 -16.46 26.55
CA TRP A 152 -20.51 -17.72 27.28
C TRP A 152 -20.58 -17.51 28.80
N LYS A 153 -19.77 -16.60 29.36
CA LYS A 153 -19.76 -16.32 30.79
C LYS A 153 -21.09 -15.71 31.26
N SER A 154 -21.66 -14.75 30.53
CA SER A 154 -22.99 -14.21 30.85
C SER A 154 -24.07 -15.30 30.74
N ALA A 155 -24.01 -16.16 29.72
CA ALA A 155 -24.96 -17.26 29.58
C ALA A 155 -24.91 -18.29 30.73
N VAL A 156 -23.71 -18.59 31.25
CA VAL A 156 -23.52 -19.62 32.28
C VAL A 156 -23.73 -19.10 33.70
N PHE A 157 -23.36 -17.86 33.98
CA PHE A 157 -23.30 -17.35 35.36
C PHE A 157 -24.39 -16.32 35.71
N GLU A 158 -25.13 -15.75 34.75
CA GLU A 158 -26.17 -14.73 35.01
C GLU A 158 -27.61 -15.27 34.91
N GLN A 159 -27.81 -16.56 34.64
CA GLN A 159 -29.14 -17.20 34.62
C GLN A 159 -29.65 -17.69 36.00
N GLY A 160 -28.96 -17.36 37.10
CA GLY A 160 -29.24 -17.91 38.43
C GLY A 160 -30.08 -17.08 39.39
N ASP A 161 -30.67 -15.94 38.98
CA ASP A 161 -31.30 -15.00 39.92
C ASP A 161 -32.75 -14.62 39.56
N LYS A 162 -33.52 -15.59 39.06
CA LYS A 162 -34.98 -15.53 39.01
C LYS A 162 -35.57 -16.83 39.50
N ASP A 163 -35.71 -16.95 40.81
CA ASP A 163 -36.84 -17.57 41.51
C ASP A 163 -36.90 -17.06 42.96
#